data_AF-A0A8X6NUD3-F1
#
_entry.id   AF-A0A8X6NUD3-F1
#
_cell.length_a   1.000
_cell.length_b   1.000
_cell.length_c   1.000
_cell.angle_alpha   90.00
_cell.angle_beta   90.00
_cell.angle_gamma   90.00
#
_symmetry.space_group_name_H-M   'P 1'
#
loop_
_entity.id
_entity.type
_entity.pdbx_description
1 polymer ?
#
loop_
_entity_poly.entity_id
_entity_poly.type
_entity_poly.pdbx_seq_one_letter_code
_entity_poly.pdbx_strand_id
1 'polypeptide(L)'
;TVPVVYTAVISIQLRAYVGDALLYVLNVVTFFVPPSLPAVLTSINEQAQRRLRKQGIYCLNSRYINFAGGLDVVCFDKTGTLTEDNLDILAAVPVRDK
;
A
#
# COMPACT_ATOMS: atom_id res chain seq x y z
N THR A 1 -2.34 -9.59 -26.10
CA THR A 1 -2.82 -10.57 -27.10
C THR A 1 -2.23 -10.32 -28.48
N VAL A 2 -2.38 -9.13 -29.08
CA VAL A 2 -1.78 -8.80 -30.40
C VAL A 2 -0.26 -9.03 -30.49
N PRO A 3 0.56 -8.64 -29.48
CA PRO A 3 2.02 -8.85 -29.55
C PRO A 3 2.41 -10.33 -29.51
N VAL A 4 1.69 -11.13 -28.73
CA VAL A 4 1.94 -12.57 -28.57
C VAL A 4 1.63 -13.32 -29.87
N VAL A 5 0.51 -12.98 -30.52
CA VAL A 5 0.12 -13.57 -31.81
C VAL A 5 1.12 -13.17 -32.91
N TYR A 6 1.50 -11.90 -32.97
CA TYR A 6 2.48 -11.40 -33.95
C TYR A 6 3.82 -12.12 -33.81
N THR A 7 4.32 -12.28 -32.58
CA THR A 7 5.59 -12.96 -32.37
C THR A 7 5.50 -14.47 -32.58
N ALA A 8 4.41 -15.14 -32.20
CA ALA A 8 4.23 -16.56 -32.47
C ALA A 8 4.29 -16.87 -33.99
N VAL A 9 3.66 -16.02 -34.82
CA VAL A 9 3.70 -16.16 -36.29
C VAL A 9 5.13 -15.98 -36.81
N ILE A 10 5.83 -14.94 -36.36
CA ILE A 10 7.22 -14.68 -36.77
C ILE A 10 8.17 -15.80 -36.33
N SER A 11 8.05 -16.32 -35.11
CA SER A 11 8.92 -17.36 -34.56
C SER A 11 8.80 -18.68 -35.34
N ILE A 12 7.58 -19.00 -35.79
CA ILE A 12 7.31 -20.16 -36.65
C ILE A 12 7.88 -19.94 -38.05
N GLN A 13 7.72 -18.74 -38.62
CA GLN A 13 8.21 -18.42 -39.96
C GLN A 13 9.74 -18.34 -40.05
N LEU A 14 10.42 -17.91 -38.98
CA LEU A 14 11.87 -17.73 -38.95
C LEU A 14 12.67 -18.96 -38.47
N ARG A 15 12.03 -20.11 -38.19
CA ARG A 15 12.69 -21.29 -37.55
C ARG A 15 13.63 -20.85 -36.42
N ALA A 16 13.11 -20.02 -35.52
CA ALA A 16 13.92 -19.30 -34.54
C ALA A 16 14.74 -20.24 -33.65
N TYR A 17 16.00 -19.87 -33.41
CA TYR A 17 16.88 -20.61 -32.51
C TYR A 17 16.37 -20.51 -31.06
N VAL A 18 16.65 -21.53 -30.25
CA VAL A 18 16.21 -21.60 -28.85
C VAL A 18 16.61 -20.35 -28.04
N GLY A 19 17.75 -19.73 -28.37
CA GLY A 19 18.20 -18.48 -27.74
C GLY A 19 17.28 -17.27 -27.99
N ASP A 20 16.74 -17.14 -29.20
CA ASP A 20 15.85 -16.03 -29.57
C ASP A 20 14.50 -16.16 -28.86
N ALA A 21 13.99 -17.39 -28.77
CA ALA A 21 12.77 -17.68 -28.00
C ALA A 21 12.94 -17.32 -26.52
N LEU A 22 14.12 -17.58 -25.95
CA LEU A 22 14.42 -17.31 -24.55
C LEU A 22 14.53 -15.80 -24.26
N LEU A 23 15.21 -15.05 -25.14
CA LEU A 23 15.27 -13.58 -25.06
C LEU A 23 13.88 -12.95 -25.20
N TYR A 24 13.02 -13.50 -26.07
CA TYR A 24 11.67 -13.00 -26.23
C TYR A 24 10.82 -13.18 -24.96
N VAL A 25 10.86 -14.37 -24.35
CA VAL A 25 10.14 -14.63 -23.09
C VAL A 25 10.62 -13.66 -21.99
N LEU A 26 11.94 -13.45 -21.88
CA LEU A 26 12.51 -12.51 -20.91
C LEU A 26 12.03 -11.06 -21.14
N ASN A 27 11.95 -10.62 -22.40
CA ASN A 27 11.46 -9.29 -22.74
C ASN A 27 9.97 -9.11 -22.40
N VAL A 28 9.14 -10.12 -22.66
CA VAL A 28 7.71 -10.09 -22.30
C VAL A 28 7.55 -10.00 -20.78
N VAL A 29 8.29 -10.79 -20.01
CA VAL A 29 8.24 -10.76 -18.54
C VAL A 29 8.69 -9.40 -18.00
N THR A 30 9.81 -8.88 -18.51
CA THR A 30 10.37 -7.58 -18.10
C THR A 30 9.45 -6.41 -18.46
N PHE A 31 8.65 -6.53 -19.52
CA PHE A 31 7.63 -5.55 -19.87
C PHE A 31 6.49 -5.49 -18.84
N PHE A 32 6.01 -6.65 -18.36
CA PHE A 32 4.92 -6.70 -17.38
C PHE A 32 5.36 -6.41 -15.95
N VAL A 33 6.57 -6.83 -15.59
CA VAL A 33 7.16 -6.61 -14.27
C VAL A 33 8.51 -5.95 -14.46
N PRO A 34 8.53 -4.64 -14.77
CA PRO A 34 9.80 -3.96 -14.93
C PRO A 34 10.54 -4.00 -13.59
N PRO A 35 11.86 -4.25 -13.60
CA PRO A 35 12.67 -4.37 -12.38
C PRO A 35 12.66 -3.08 -11.53
N SER A 36 12.27 -1.95 -12.10
CA SER A 36 12.09 -0.68 -11.41
C SER A 36 10.81 -0.60 -10.56
N LEU A 37 9.79 -1.42 -10.85
CA LEU A 37 8.51 -1.40 -10.14
C LEU A 37 8.64 -1.59 -8.61
N PRO A 38 9.33 -2.62 -8.10
CA PRO A 38 9.49 -2.79 -6.65
C PRO A 38 10.27 -1.63 -6.00
N ALA A 39 11.24 -1.05 -6.71
CA ALA A 39 12.00 0.09 -6.22
C ALA A 39 11.09 1.33 -6.06
N VAL A 40 10.27 1.63 -7.06
CA VAL A 40 9.31 2.75 -7.02
C VAL A 40 8.30 2.58 -5.89
N LEU A 41 7.73 1.39 -5.72
CA LEU A 41 6.80 1.10 -4.63
C LEU A 41 7.43 1.34 -3.25
N THR A 42 8.72 1.03 -3.10
CA THR A 42 9.45 1.28 -1.85
C THR A 42 9.63 2.77 -1.60
N SER A 43 10.02 3.55 -2.60
CA SER A 43 10.15 5.01 -2.48
C SER A 43 8.83 5.71 -2.16
N ILE A 44 7.71 5.24 -2.73
CA ILE A 44 6.37 5.76 -2.41
C ILE A 44 6.03 5.54 -0.94
N ASN A 45 6.27 4.34 -0.42
CA ASN A 45 6.04 4.02 1.00
C ASN A 45 6.90 4.88 1.93
N GLU A 46 8.17 5.06 1.59
CA GLU A 46 9.07 5.90 2.38
C GLU A 46 8.58 7.36 2.41
N GLN A 47 8.15 7.90 1.26
CA GLN A 47 7.63 9.26 1.18
C GLN A 47 6.33 9.43 2.01
N ALA A 48 5.44 8.44 1.99
CA ALA A 48 4.23 8.43 2.82
C ALA A 48 4.56 8.38 4.31
N GLN A 49 5.52 7.53 4.71
CA GLN A 49 5.98 7.44 6.09
C GLN A 49 6.65 8.73 6.56
N ARG A 50 7.50 9.36 5.72
CA ARG A 50 8.11 10.68 6.02
C ARG A 50 7.03 11.75 6.23
N ARG A 51 5.96 11.74 5.45
CA ARG A 51 4.82 12.67 5.60
C ARG A 51 4.12 12.49 6.96
N LEU A 52 3.82 11.24 7.34
CA LEU A 52 3.18 10.93 8.63
C LEU A 52 4.08 11.25 9.83
N ARG A 53 5.39 10.99 9.71
CA ARG A 53 6.37 11.33 10.75
C ARG A 53 6.42 12.84 11.05
N LYS A 54 6.24 13.70 10.04
CA LYS A 54 6.15 15.15 10.25
C LYS A 54 4.92 15.56 11.09
N GLN A 55 3.91 14.70 11.18
CA GLN A 55 2.72 14.90 12.00
C GLN A 55 2.79 14.16 13.35
N GLY A 56 3.95 13.60 13.72
CA GLY A 56 4.11 12.82 14.95
C GLY A 56 3.49 11.42 14.90
N ILE A 57 3.06 10.95 13.72
CA ILE A 57 2.50 9.60 13.53
C ILE A 57 3.63 8.66 13.10
N TYR A 58 3.96 7.68 13.94
CA TYR A 58 5.04 6.72 13.70
C TYR A 58 4.46 5.35 13.35
N CYS A 59 4.52 4.98 12.07
CA CYS A 59 4.13 3.64 11.63
C CYS A 59 5.30 2.67 11.74
N LEU A 60 5.15 1.61 12.54
CA LEU A 60 6.13 0.52 12.68
C LEU A 60 6.23 -0.34 11.40
N ASN A 61 5.11 -0.49 10.69
CA ASN A 61 5.04 -1.20 9.43
C ASN A 61 4.39 -0.32 8.37
N SER A 62 5.22 0.17 7.43
CA SER A 62 4.81 1.12 6.40
C SER A 62 3.84 0.55 5.37
N ARG A 63 3.77 -0.78 5.21
CA ARG A 63 2.82 -1.42 4.28
C ARG A 63 1.36 -1.14 4.66
N TYR A 64 1.07 -0.99 5.95
CA TYR A 64 -0.29 -0.68 6.43
C TYR A 64 -0.71 0.76 6.14
N ILE A 65 0.22 1.68 5.83
CA ILE A 65 -0.12 3.06 5.46
C ILE A 65 -1.00 3.06 4.20
N ASN A 66 -0.71 2.19 3.23
CA ASN A 66 -1.52 2.08 2.02
C ASN A 66 -2.86 1.39 2.29
N PHE A 67 -2.88 0.39 3.18
CA PHE A 67 -4.11 -0.32 3.56
C PHE A 67 -5.11 0.61 4.27
N ALA A 68 -4.62 1.55 5.08
CA ALA A 68 -5.47 2.51 5.79
C ALA A 68 -6.35 3.37 4.86
N GLY A 69 -5.96 3.55 3.59
CA GLY A 69 -6.76 4.29 2.61
C GLY A 69 -7.97 3.54 2.05
N GLY A 70 -8.06 2.23 2.28
CA GLY A 70 -9.15 1.36 1.81
C GLY A 70 -10.00 0.79 2.94
N LEU A 71 -9.98 1.40 4.13
CA LEU A 71 -10.79 0.96 5.27
C LEU A 71 -12.22 1.50 5.14
N ASP A 72 -13.21 0.60 5.21
CA ASP A 72 -14.64 0.97 5.21
C ASP A 72 -15.21 1.20 6.61
N VAL A 73 -14.62 0.57 7.63
CA VAL A 73 -15.08 0.61 9.02
C VAL A 73 -13.90 0.87 9.95
N VAL A 74 -14.10 1.75 10.93
CA VAL A 74 -13.14 2.03 12.00
C VAL A 74 -13.81 1.74 13.34
N CYS A 75 -13.19 0.84 14.10
CA CYS A 75 -13.61 0.53 15.47
C CYS A 75 -12.83 1.41 16.44
N PHE A 76 -13.53 2.20 17.25
CA PHE A 76 -12.92 3.00 18.31
C PHE A 76 -13.07 2.28 19.65
N ASP A 77 -11.98 2.15 20.39
CA ASP A 77 -12.04 1.75 21.79
C ASP A 77 -12.43 2.95 22.66
N LYS A 78 -13.03 2.70 23.83
CA LYS A 78 -13.54 3.77 24.70
C LYS A 78 -12.44 4.35 25.58
N THR A 79 -11.97 3.56 26.54
CA THR A 79 -11.07 4.03 27.60
C THR A 79 -9.64 4.10 27.08
N GLY A 80 -8.96 5.23 27.30
CA GLY A 80 -7.61 5.47 26.78
C GLY A 80 -7.54 5.83 25.30
N THR A 81 -8.69 5.93 24.60
CA THR A 81 -8.78 6.38 23.19
C THR A 81 -9.79 7.51 23.02
N LEU A 82 -11.08 7.26 23.27
CA LEU A 82 -12.12 8.31 23.21
C LEU A 82 -12.20 9.12 24.50
N THR A 83 -11.98 8.44 25.63
CA THR A 83 -11.89 9.08 26.95
C THR A 83 -10.49 8.91 27.49
N GLU A 84 -10.05 9.90 28.26
CA GLU A 84 -8.89 9.72 29.11
C GLU A 84 -9.19 8.65 30.16
N ASP A 85 -8.15 8.01 30.69
CA ASP A 85 -8.28 7.02 31.77
C ASP A 85 -8.45 7.69 33.16
N ASN A 86 -8.46 9.03 33.17
CA ASN A 86 -8.60 9.84 34.37
C ASN A 86 -10.06 10.22 34.61
N LEU A 87 -10.46 10.21 35.89
CA LEU A 87 -11.77 10.69 36.33
C LEU A 87 -11.67 12.17 36.69
N ASP A 88 -12.40 13.03 35.99
CA ASP A 88 -12.43 14.47 36.26
C ASP A 88 -13.85 14.94 36.65
N ILE A 89 -13.94 15.91 37.56
CA ILE A 89 -15.24 16.41 38.05
C ILE A 89 -15.74 17.49 37.10
N LEU A 90 -16.79 17.19 36.33
CA LEU A 90 -17.37 18.12 35.36
C LEU A 90 -18.14 19.27 36.01
N ALA A 91 -18.98 18.98 37.01
CA ALA A 91 -19.78 19.97 37.71
C ALA A 91 -20.35 19.41 39.02
N ALA A 92 -20.65 20.31 39.96
CA ALA A 92 -21.42 20.02 41.17
C ALA A 92 -22.79 20.72 41.09
N VAL A 93 -23.87 19.99 41.38
CA VAL A 93 -25.22 20.55 41.43
C VAL A 93 -25.63 20.75 42.90
N PRO A 94 -25.88 21.98 43.35
CA PRO A 94 -26.31 22.23 44.72
C PRO A 94 -27.73 21.69 44.94
N VAL A 95 -27.94 21.01 46.06
CA VAL A 95 -29.26 20.57 46.49
C VAL A 95 -30.01 21.77 47.08
N ARG A 96 -31.20 22.08 46.54
CA ARG A 96 -32.12 23.05 47.15
C ARG A 96 -32.99 22.33 48.17
N ASP A 97 -32.76 22.59 49.46
CA ASP A 97 -33.72 22.22 50.50
C ASP A 97 -34.99 23.07 50.37
N LYS A 98 -36.14 22.40 50.51
CA LYS A 98 -37.48 23.00 50.41
C LYS A 98 -37.82 23.85 51.63
#